data_AF-A0A1A8NTN5-F1
#
_entry.id   AF-A0A1A8NTN5-F1
#
_cell.length_a   1.000
_cell.length_b   1.000
_cell.length_c   1.000
_cell.angle_alpha   90.00
_cell.angle_beta   90.00
_cell.angle_gamma   90.00
#
_symmetry.space_group_name_H-M   'P 1'
#
loop_
_entity.id
_entity.type
_entity.pdbx_description
1 polymer ?
#
loop_
_entity_poly.entity_id
_entity_poly.type
_entity_poly.pdbx_seq_one_letter_code
_entity_poly.pdbx_strand_id
1 'polypeptide(L)'
;VSPCFLLFMVVVSFATFNPPNYGSYMFPPWANMLGWCLAMSSMAMVPLYAIYKLCTLPGRFCNRLAYAITPETEHHLIENGEVRQFTLQHWLVV
;
A
#
# COMPACT_ATOMS: atom_id res chain seq x y z
N VAL A 1 -7.18 -16.31 -7.11
CA VAL A 1 -7.84 -15.63 -8.26
C VAL A 1 -8.06 -14.14 -7.99
N SER A 2 -8.63 -13.74 -6.85
CA SER A 2 -8.95 -12.32 -6.55
C SER A 2 -7.80 -11.31 -6.68
N PRO A 3 -6.57 -11.55 -6.17
CA PRO A 3 -5.50 -10.54 -6.26
C PRO A 3 -5.09 -10.24 -7.71
N CYS A 4 -4.99 -11.29 -8.53
CA CYS A 4 -4.62 -11.17 -9.94
C CYS A 4 -5.70 -10.45 -10.76
N PHE A 5 -6.98 -10.73 -10.49
CA PHE A 5 -8.09 -10.09 -11.18
C PHE A 5 -8.17 -8.59 -10.87
N LEU A 6 -7.97 -8.20 -9.60
CA LEU A 6 -7.94 -6.79 -9.20
C LEU A 6 -6.77 -6.04 -9.83
N LEU A 7 -5.57 -6.64 -9.83
CA LEU A 7 -4.40 -6.05 -10.49
C LEU A 7 -4.65 -5.85 -12.00
N PHE A 8 -5.22 -6.85 -12.66
CA PHE A 8 -5.55 -6.76 -14.09
C PHE A 8 -6.52 -5.60 -14.38
N MET A 9 -7.61 -5.49 -13.60
CA MET A 9 -8.59 -4.41 -13.77
C MET A 9 -7.98 -3.02 -13.55
N VAL A 10 -7.12 -2.88 -12.54
CA VAL A 10 -6.41 -1.63 -12.28
C VAL A 10 -5.52 -1.26 -13.47
N VAL A 11 -4.71 -2.19 -13.97
CA VAL A 11 -3.81 -1.94 -15.12
C VAL A 11 -4.58 -1.53 -16.37
N VAL A 12 -5.69 -2.21 -16.69
CA VAL A 12 -6.53 -1.87 -17.85
C VAL A 12 -7.21 -0.51 -17.68
N SER A 13 -7.63 -0.17 -16.45
CA SER A 13 -8.24 1.12 -16.13
C SER A 13 -7.28 2.29 -16.34
N PHE A 14 -6.00 2.12 -15.96
CA PHE A 14 -4.96 3.12 -16.24
C PHE A 14 -4.60 3.18 -17.73
N ALA A 15 -4.46 2.02 -18.39
CA ALA A 15 -4.07 1.96 -19.81
C ALA A 15 -5.13 2.54 -20.75
N THR A 16 -6.40 2.42 -20.40
CA THR A 16 -7.53 2.94 -21.20
C THR A 16 -7.99 4.32 -20.71
N PHE A 17 -7.23 4.97 -19.83
CA PHE A 17 -7.58 6.29 -19.31
C PHE A 17 -7.59 7.32 -20.45
N ASN A 18 -8.79 7.67 -20.89
CA ASN A 18 -9.00 8.79 -21.81
C ASN A 18 -9.45 9.99 -20.99
N PRO A 19 -8.90 11.20 -21.23
CA PRO A 19 -9.39 12.40 -20.57
C PRO A 19 -10.90 12.53 -20.85
N PRO A 20 -11.73 12.76 -19.82
CA PRO A 20 -13.17 12.80 -19.98
C PRO A 20 -13.54 13.97 -20.90
N ASN A 21 -14.01 13.66 -22.11
CA ASN A 21 -14.54 14.64 -23.05
C ASN A 21 -16.06 14.65 -22.94
N TYR A 22 -16.63 15.78 -22.58
CA TYR A 22 -18.09 15.93 -22.49
C TYR A 22 -18.59 16.57 -23.79
N GLY A 23 -19.02 15.75 -24.76
CA GLY A 23 -19.50 16.23 -26.06
C GLY A 23 -18.42 17.00 -26.83
N SER A 24 -18.63 18.30 -27.05
CA SER A 24 -17.68 19.23 -27.71
C SER A 24 -16.77 19.99 -26.73
N TYR A 25 -16.88 19.75 -25.42
CA TYR A 25 -16.10 20.45 -24.41
C TYR A 25 -14.87 19.64 -24.00
N MET A 26 -13.69 20.14 -24.41
CA MET A 26 -12.41 19.61 -23.93
C MET A 26 -12.18 20.08 -22.49
N PHE A 27 -12.10 19.13 -21.57
CA PHE A 27 -11.75 19.43 -20.19
C PHE A 27 -10.34 20.02 -20.14
N PRO A 28 -10.14 21.18 -19.49
CA PRO A 28 -8.83 21.79 -19.43
C PRO A 28 -7.87 20.89 -18.61
N PRO A 29 -6.57 20.86 -18.96
CA PRO A 29 -5.61 19.94 -18.36
C PRO A 29 -5.47 20.10 -16.84
N TRP A 30 -5.69 21.32 -16.31
CA TRP A 30 -5.66 21.57 -14.86
C TRP A 30 -6.74 20.81 -14.10
N ALA A 31 -7.91 20.62 -14.71
CA ALA A 31 -9.03 19.95 -14.05
C ALA A 31 -8.82 18.44 -13.99
N ASN A 32 -8.17 17.86 -15.00
CA ASN A 32 -7.70 16.47 -14.94
C ASN A 32 -6.64 16.30 -13.83
N MET A 33 -5.67 17.22 -13.73
CA MET A 33 -4.67 17.18 -12.65
C MET A 33 -5.32 17.24 -11.26
N LEU A 34 -6.32 18.11 -11.05
CA LEU A 34 -7.05 18.15 -9.78
C LEU A 34 -7.80 16.84 -9.48
N GLY A 35 -8.43 16.22 -10.49
CA GLY A 35 -9.08 14.92 -10.33
C GLY A 35 -8.11 13.83 -9.90
N TRP A 36 -6.94 13.76 -10.53
CA TRP A 36 -5.86 12.85 -10.14
C TRP A 36 -5.31 13.15 -8.75
N CYS A 37 -5.11 14.42 -8.39
CA CYS A 37 -4.67 14.80 -7.05
C CYS A 37 -5.66 14.37 -5.96
N LEU A 38 -6.97 14.54 -6.20
CA LEU A 38 -8.00 14.10 -5.27
C LEU A 38 -8.04 12.57 -5.12
N ALA A 39 -7.96 11.84 -6.24
CA ALA A 39 -7.91 10.38 -6.23
C ALA A 39 -6.64 9.86 -5.50
N MET A 40 -5.48 10.42 -5.83
CA MET A 40 -4.21 10.05 -5.21
C MET A 40 -4.15 10.42 -3.73
N SER A 41 -4.76 11.51 -3.30
CA SER A 41 -4.77 11.92 -1.88
C SER A 41 -5.29 10.82 -0.96
N SER A 42 -6.41 10.19 -1.32
CA SER A 42 -6.98 9.07 -0.56
C SER A 42 -6.08 7.83 -0.61
N MET A 43 -5.61 7.46 -1.80
CA MET A 43 -4.75 6.28 -1.99
C MET A 43 -3.38 6.44 -1.33
N ALA A 44 -2.87 7.66 -1.23
CA ALA A 44 -1.57 7.97 -0.63
C ALA A 44 -1.59 7.93 0.89
N MET A 45 -2.74 8.07 1.55
CA MET A 45 -2.83 8.08 3.02
C MET A 45 -2.35 6.75 3.64
N VAL A 46 -2.66 5.62 2.99
CA VAL A 46 -2.23 4.28 3.43
C VAL A 46 -0.70 4.11 3.41
N PRO A 47 0.01 4.31 2.27
CA PRO A 47 1.46 4.20 2.24
C PRO A 47 2.13 5.29 3.08
N LEU A 48 1.56 6.48 3.19
CA LEU A 48 2.13 7.56 4.01
C LEU A 48 2.07 7.21 5.50
N TYR A 49 0.98 6.61 5.96
CA TYR A 49 0.89 6.06 7.32
C TYR A 49 1.85 4.88 7.53
N ALA A 50 1.99 4.00 6.53
CA ALA A 50 2.95 2.90 6.59
C ALA A 50 4.40 3.41 6.72
N ILE A 51 4.78 4.41 5.91
CA ILE A 51 6.10 5.06 5.99
C ILE A 51 6.26 5.75 7.35
N TYR A 52 5.24 6.46 7.83
CA TYR A 52 5.28 7.11 9.14
C TYR A 52 5.57 6.10 10.26
N LYS A 53 4.79 5.00 10.36
CA LYS A 53 5.08 3.92 11.32
C LYS A 53 6.49 3.36 11.11
N LEU A 54 6.87 3.08 9.87
CA LEU A 54 8.20 2.61 9.52
C LEU A 54 9.30 3.63 9.78
N CYS A 55 9.03 4.92 9.99
CA CYS A 55 10.01 5.97 10.28
C CYS A 55 10.05 6.35 11.78
N THR A 56 9.00 6.04 12.53
CA THR A 56 8.91 6.31 13.98
C THR A 56 9.54 5.20 14.82
N LEU A 57 9.60 3.94 14.35
CA LEU A 57 10.20 2.84 15.12
C LEU A 57 11.74 2.89 15.15
N PRO A 58 12.43 2.96 16.29
CA PRO A 58 13.90 2.89 16.30
C PRO A 58 14.39 1.47 15.92
N GLY A 59 15.25 1.32 14.90
CA GLY A 59 15.84 0.02 14.52
C GLY A 59 16.26 -0.13 13.04
N ARG A 60 16.86 -1.27 12.66
CA ARG A 60 17.18 -1.63 11.26
C ARG A 60 15.90 -1.85 10.45
N PHE A 61 15.87 -1.46 9.18
CA PHE A 61 14.69 -1.55 8.28
C PHE A 61 13.96 -2.90 8.33
N CYS A 62 14.67 -4.03 8.36
CA CYS A 62 14.06 -5.36 8.45
C CYS A 62 13.31 -5.60 9.77
N ASN A 63 13.83 -5.11 10.90
CA ASN A 63 13.18 -5.24 12.21
C ASN A 63 11.94 -4.35 12.30
N ARG A 64 11.99 -3.16 11.67
CA ARG A 64 10.84 -2.24 11.57
C ARG A 64 9.73 -2.84 10.71
N LEU A 65 10.10 -3.46 9.58
CA LEU A 65 9.15 -4.11 8.69
C LEU A 65 8.49 -5.31 9.38
N ALA A 66 9.27 -6.15 10.07
CA ALA A 66 8.75 -7.27 10.86
C ALA A 66 7.75 -6.77 11.91
N TYR A 67 8.14 -5.79 12.73
CA TYR A 67 7.24 -5.21 13.73
C TYR A 67 5.97 -4.60 13.12
N ALA A 68 6.07 -3.99 11.93
CA ALA A 68 4.92 -3.39 11.24
C ALA A 68 3.96 -4.42 10.63
N ILE A 69 4.45 -5.62 10.32
CA ILE A 69 3.65 -6.74 9.78
C ILE A 69 3.07 -7.59 10.93
N THR A 70 3.67 -7.54 12.13
CA THR A 70 3.13 -8.21 13.32
C THR A 70 1.86 -7.52 13.82
N PRO A 71 0.75 -8.26 14.02
CA PRO A 71 -0.45 -7.71 14.63
C PRO A 71 -0.18 -7.23 16.07
N GLU A 72 -0.90 -6.19 16.51
CA GLU A 72 -0.71 -5.55 17.81
C GLU A 72 -0.91 -6.52 19.00
N THR A 73 -1.71 -7.57 18.79
CA THR A 73 -1.92 -8.67 19.73
C THR A 73 -0.64 -9.42 20.11
N GLU A 74 0.37 -9.43 19.22
CA GLU A 74 1.64 -10.16 19.39
C GLU A 74 2.83 -9.24 19.74
N HIS A 75 2.61 -7.95 20.01
CA HIS A 75 3.70 -7.03 20.37
C HIS A 75 4.48 -7.44 21.63
N HIS A 76 3.81 -8.10 22.58
CA HIS A 76 4.45 -8.65 23.78
C HIS A 76 5.51 -9.72 23.48
N LEU A 77 5.42 -10.43 22.34
CA LEU A 77 6.41 -11.43 21.92
C LEU A 77 7.69 -10.79 21.37
N ILE A 78 7.57 -9.58 20.80
CA ILE A 78 8.70 -8.83 20.26
C ILE A 78 9.47 -8.11 21.37
N GLU A 79 8.77 -7.58 22.40
CA GLU A 79 9.42 -7.08 23.62
C GLU A 79 10.25 -8.15 24.33
N ASN A 80 9.82 -9.42 24.27
CA ASN A 80 10.55 -10.57 24.80
C ASN A 80 11.72 -11.03 23.90
N GLY A 81 11.97 -10.38 22.76
CA GLY A 81 13.12 -10.66 21.88
C GLY A 81 12.94 -11.81 20.88
N GLU A 82 11.76 -12.44 20.80
CA GLU A 82 11.50 -13.54 19.87
C GLU A 82 10.93 -13.04 18.52
N VAL A 83 11.81 -12.64 17.59
CA VAL A 83 11.38 -12.26 16.23
C VAL A 83 11.30 -13.51 15.34
N ARG A 84 10.21 -14.29 15.46
CA ARG A 84 10.04 -15.61 14.80
C ARG A 84 9.57 -15.55 13.35
N GLN A 85 9.19 -14.37 12.84
CA GLN A 85 8.54 -14.21 11.53
C GLN A 85 9.45 -14.43 10.32
N PHE A 86 10.77 -14.41 10.49
CA PHE A 86 11.72 -14.70 9.41
C PHE A 86 12.07 -16.19 9.27
N THR A 87 11.60 -17.05 10.18
CA THR A 87 11.90 -18.48 10.15
C THR A 87 11.00 -19.17 9.13
N LEU A 88 11.49 -19.25 7.88
CA LEU A 88 10.93 -19.93 6.71
C LEU A 88 10.38 -21.35 6.97
N GLN A 89 10.74 -21.98 8.08
CA GLN A 89 10.32 -23.35 8.40
C GLN A 89 8.82 -23.47 8.68
N HIS A 90 8.11 -22.43 9.14
CA HIS A 90 6.66 -22.56 9.40
C HIS A 90 5.81 -22.59 8.11
N TRP A 91 6.25 -21.89 7.05
CA TRP A 91 5.59 -21.90 5.74
C TRP A 91 5.67 -23.24 5.00
N LEU A 92 6.57 -24.13 5.44
CA LEU A 92 6.75 -25.46 4.87
C LEU A 92 6.00 -26.58 5.63
N VAL A 93 5.27 -26.25 6.70
CA VAL A 93 4.60 -27.24 7.56
C VAL A 93 3.07 -27.16 7.48
N VAL A 94 2.53 -26.45 6.49
CA VAL A 94 1.09 -26.47 6.17
C VAL A 94 0.83 -27.38 4.98
#